data_AF-A0A090BFC6-F1
#
_entry.id   AF-A0A090BFC6-F1
#
_cell.length_a   1.000
_cell.length_b   1.000
_cell.length_c   1.000
_cell.angle_alpha   90.00
_cell.angle_beta   90.00
_cell.angle_gamma   90.00
#
_symmetry.space_group_name_H-M   'P 1'
#
loop_
_entity.id
_entity.type
_entity.pdbx_description
1 polymer ?
#
loop_
_entity_poly.entity_id
_entity_poly.type
_entity_poly.pdbx_seq_one_letter_code
_entity_poly.pdbx_strand_id
1 'polypeptide(L)'
;MWRILCSVCVTCLWIQRNRATFEQEDVTIAGSVQEFWDTGIRQLRAVAKREFRRSDTKIYGARLLLSLRHLDRTPREPSPQVISPVQLPTHKRNRRC
;
A
#
# COMPACT_ATOMS: atom_id res chain seq x y z
N MET A 1 -9.32 -12.24 -0.84
CA MET A 1 -8.18 -11.32 -0.63
C MET A 1 -8.45 -9.95 -1.23
N TRP A 2 -8.72 -9.85 -2.54
CA TRP A 2 -8.98 -8.57 -3.24
C TRP A 2 -9.97 -7.64 -2.51
N ARG A 3 -11.18 -8.11 -2.17
CA ARG A 3 -12.19 -7.28 -1.47
C ARG A 3 -11.70 -6.69 -0.15
N ILE A 4 -10.92 -7.46 0.63
CA ILE A 4 -10.36 -7.01 1.91
C ILE A 4 -9.33 -5.91 1.64
N LEU A 5 -8.45 -6.12 0.66
CA LEU A 5 -7.45 -5.12 0.27
C LEU A 5 -8.09 -3.84 -0.28
N CYS A 6 -9.14 -3.93 -1.10
CA CYS A 6 -9.88 -2.75 -1.56
C CYS A 6 -10.51 -1.98 -0.40
N SER A 7 -11.14 -2.67 0.56
CA SER A 7 -11.72 -2.02 1.73
C SER A 7 -10.65 -1.33 2.57
N VAL A 8 -9.53 -2.00 2.82
CA VAL A 8 -8.40 -1.41 3.57
C VAL A 8 -7.81 -0.22 2.80
N CYS A 9 -7.73 -0.29 1.47
CA CYS A 9 -7.22 0.79 0.64
C CYS A 9 -8.07 2.06 0.78
N VAL A 10 -9.40 1.94 0.65
CA VAL A 10 -10.31 3.08 0.80
C VAL A 10 -10.21 3.67 2.22
N THR A 11 -10.17 2.82 3.25
CA THR A 11 -10.02 3.29 4.63
C THR A 11 -8.68 3.99 4.88
N CYS A 12 -7.56 3.42 4.43
CA CYS A 12 -6.23 4.03 4.58
C CYS A 12 -6.13 5.37 3.83
N LEU A 13 -6.61 5.43 2.58
CA LEU A 13 -6.62 6.67 1.79
C LEU A 13 -7.48 7.75 2.45
N TRP A 14 -8.62 7.37 3.04
CA TRP A 14 -9.48 8.31 3.73
C TRP A 14 -8.81 8.86 4.99
N ILE A 15 -8.18 8.01 5.81
CA ILE A 15 -7.44 8.42 7.02
C ILE A 15 -6.26 9.33 6.64
N GLN A 16 -5.47 8.94 5.64
CA GLN A 16 -4.33 9.70 5.15
C GLN A 16 -4.74 11.07 4.62
N ARG A 17 -5.83 11.14 3.84
CA ARG A 17 -6.40 12.41 3.39
C ARG A 17 -6.77 13.29 4.57
N ASN A 18 -7.46 12.74 5.57
CA ASN A 18 -7.88 13.52 6.74
C ASN A 18 -6.69 14.05 7.55
N ARG A 19 -5.65 13.24 7.77
CA ARG A 19 -4.41 13.66 8.44
C ARG A 19 -3.74 14.81 7.69
N ALA A 20 -3.60 14.68 6.37
CA ALA A 20 -3.02 15.74 5.54
C ALA A 20 -3.86 17.04 5.56
N THR A 21 -5.20 16.95 5.56
CA THR A 21 -6.07 18.13 5.49
C THR A 21 -6.34 18.79 6.83
N PHE A 22 -6.43 18.03 7.92
CA PHE A 22 -6.86 18.52 9.23
C PHE A 22 -5.76 18.56 10.28
N GLU A 23 -4.76 17.68 10.17
CA GLU A 23 -3.66 17.55 11.15
C GLU A 23 -2.34 18.15 10.63
N GLN A 24 -2.31 18.60 9.36
CA GLN A 24 -1.10 19.09 8.65
C GLN A 24 0.09 18.13 8.73
N GLU A 25 -0.19 16.84 8.87
CA GLU A 25 0.85 15.81 8.94
C GLU A 25 1.43 15.57 7.54
N ASP A 26 2.76 15.44 7.46
CA ASP A 26 3.45 15.12 6.21
C ASP A 26 3.22 13.65 5.83
N VAL A 27 2.18 13.42 5.04
CA VAL A 27 1.84 12.11 4.51
C VAL A 27 2.70 11.82 3.28
N THR A 28 3.75 11.01 3.44
CA THR A 28 4.56 10.55 2.31
C THR A 28 3.92 9.36 1.59
N ILE A 29 4.15 9.24 0.28
CA ILE A 29 3.67 8.10 -0.52
C ILE A 29 4.25 6.78 0.02
N ALA A 30 5.54 6.78 0.40
CA ALA A 30 6.20 5.59 0.93
C ALA A 30 5.58 5.14 2.26
N GLY A 31 5.37 6.07 3.20
CA GLY A 31 4.71 5.78 4.48
C GLY A 31 3.26 5.31 4.27
N SER A 32 2.55 5.93 3.33
CA SER A 32 1.17 5.57 2.99
C SER A 32 1.04 4.14 2.45
N VAL A 33 1.97 3.74 1.57
CA VAL A 33 2.03 2.39 1.02
C VAL A 33 2.37 1.37 2.10
N GLN A 34 3.30 1.71 3.00
CA GLN A 34 3.67 0.83 4.11
C GLN A 34 2.51 0.65 5.09
N GLU A 35 1.83 1.72 5.50
CA GLU A 35 0.68 1.66 6.40
C GLU A 35 -0.48 0.85 5.80
N PHE A 36 -0.75 1.03 4.51
CA PHE A 36 -1.72 0.20 3.78
C PHE A 36 -1.33 -1.28 3.81
N TRP A 37 -0.06 -1.58 3.54
CA TRP A 37 0.42 -2.96 3.48
C TRP A 37 0.36 -3.65 4.83
N ASP A 38 0.87 -3.00 5.89
CA ASP A 38 0.85 -3.53 7.25
C ASP A 38 -0.59 -3.79 7.72
N THR A 39 -1.49 -2.84 7.45
CA THR A 39 -2.92 -2.99 7.78
C THR A 39 -3.56 -4.11 6.98
N GLY A 40 -3.27 -4.20 5.67
CA GLY A 40 -3.80 -5.21 4.77
C GLY A 40 -3.37 -6.63 5.16
N ILE A 41 -2.08 -6.84 5.42
CA ILE A 41 -1.52 -8.12 5.88
C ILE A 41 -2.12 -8.50 7.23
N ARG A 42 -2.25 -7.57 8.17
CA ARG A 42 -2.85 -7.82 9.49
C ARG A 42 -4.30 -8.29 9.37
N GLN A 43 -5.11 -7.63 8.55
CA GLN A 43 -6.51 -8.01 8.30
C GLN A 43 -6.62 -9.38 7.63
N LEU A 44 -5.83 -9.63 6.59
CA LEU A 44 -5.83 -10.91 5.90
C LEU A 44 -5.40 -12.05 6.83
N ARG A 45 -4.41 -11.81 7.71
CA ARG A 45 -3.96 -12.79 8.71
C ARG A 45 -5.06 -13.10 9.73
N ALA A 46 -5.84 -12.10 10.15
CA ALA A 46 -6.99 -12.30 11.04
C ALA A 46 -8.06 -13.19 10.37
N VAL A 47 -8.39 -12.91 9.11
CA VAL A 47 -9.33 -13.74 8.32
C VAL A 47 -8.79 -15.16 8.16
N ALA A 48 -7.51 -15.32 7.81
CA ALA A 48 -6.91 -16.64 7.63
C ALA A 48 -6.96 -17.49 8.92
N LYS A 49 -6.66 -16.88 10.07
CA LYS A 49 -6.79 -17.55 11.37
C LYS A 49 -8.24 -17.90 11.70
N ARG A 50 -9.20 -17.01 11.40
CA ARG A 50 -10.63 -17.27 11.59
C ARG A 50 -11.07 -18.47 10.76
N GLU A 51 -10.79 -18.47 9.46
CA GLU A 51 -11.19 -19.55 8.55
C GLU A 51 -10.48 -20.87 8.88
N PHE A 52 -9.25 -20.82 9.40
CA PHE A 52 -8.52 -22.02 9.82
C PHE A 52 -9.13 -22.69 11.07
N ARG A 53 -9.76 -21.92 11.95
CA ARG A 53 -10.39 -22.44 13.17
C ARG A 53 -11.74 -23.11 12.92
N ARG A 54 -12.41 -22.80 11.81
CA ARG A 54 -13.70 -23.43 11.47
C ARG A 54 -13.44 -24.73 10.70
N SER A 55 -14.12 -25.80 11.08
CA SER A 55 -13.92 -27.15 10.55
C SER A 55 -14.24 -27.24 9.06
N ASP A 56 -15.26 -26.51 8.62
CA ASP A 56 -15.75 -26.39 7.25
C ASP A 56 -14.78 -25.63 6.33
N THR A 57 -14.12 -24.59 6.84
CA THR A 57 -13.25 -23.71 6.04
C THR A 57 -11.76 -23.90 6.30
N LYS A 58 -11.36 -24.90 7.10
CA LYS A 58 -9.99 -25.10 7.59
C LYS A 58 -8.94 -25.12 6.48
N ILE A 59 -9.23 -25.81 5.38
CA ILE A 59 -8.32 -25.91 4.21
C ILE A 59 -8.13 -24.55 3.56
N TYR A 60 -9.19 -23.75 3.42
CA TYR A 60 -9.10 -22.38 2.90
C TYR A 60 -8.28 -21.48 3.82
N GLY A 61 -8.47 -21.58 5.14
CA GLY A 61 -7.66 -20.87 6.12
C GLY A 61 -6.16 -21.23 6.03
N ALA A 62 -5.84 -22.51 5.91
CA ALA A 62 -4.46 -22.98 5.76
C ALA A 62 -3.81 -22.49 4.45
N ARG A 63 -4.54 -22.57 3.32
CA ARG A 63 -4.09 -22.03 2.03
C ARG A 63 -3.84 -20.53 2.11
N LEU A 64 -4.76 -19.78 2.75
CA LEU A 64 -4.60 -18.33 2.90
C LEU A 64 -3.39 -17.97 3.78
N LEU A 65 -3.13 -18.71 4.87
CA LEU A 65 -1.93 -18.52 5.69
C LEU A 65 -0.63 -18.79 4.91
N LEU A 66 -0.62 -19.82 4.06
CA LEU A 66 0.51 -20.11 3.18
C LEU A 66 0.73 -18.99 2.15
N SER A 67 -0.33 -18.58 1.44
CA SER A 67 -0.26 -17.46 0.49
C SER A 67 0.22 -16.17 1.14
N LEU A 68 -0.22 -15.88 2.37
CA LEU A 68 0.23 -14.71 3.10
C LEU A 68 1.71 -14.75 3.44
N ARG A 69 2.29 -15.92 3.77
CA ARG A 69 3.74 -16.03 4.00
C ARG A 69 4.57 -15.70 2.76
N HIS A 70 4.06 -16.01 1.57
CA HIS A 70 4.71 -15.61 0.31
C HIS A 70 4.58 -14.11 0.07
N LEU A 71 3.39 -13.55 0.34
CA LEU A 71 3.12 -12.13 0.16
C LEU A 71 3.95 -11.25 1.11
N ASP A 72 4.05 -11.63 2.38
CA ASP A 72 4.83 -10.98 3.44
C ASP A 72 6.35 -11.03 3.15
N ARG A 73 6.78 -12.09 2.45
CA ARG A 73 8.18 -12.27 2.03
C ARG A 73 8.56 -11.56 0.74
N THR A 74 7.63 -10.92 0.04
CA THR A 74 7.97 -10.16 -1.15
C THR A 74 8.23 -8.73 -0.69
N PRO A 75 9.48 -8.30 -0.44
CA PRO A 75 9.74 -6.89 -0.33
C PRO A 75 9.42 -6.37 -1.72
N ARG A 76 8.46 -5.46 -1.82
CA ARG A 76 8.29 -4.67 -3.01
C ARG A 76 9.66 -4.01 -3.23
N GLU A 77 10.46 -4.53 -4.16
CA GLU A 77 11.59 -3.78 -4.68
C GLU A 77 11.03 -2.39 -4.96
N PRO A 78 11.65 -1.32 -4.43
CA PRO A 78 11.23 0.02 -4.79
C PRO A 78 11.22 0.02 -6.30
N SER A 79 10.01 0.13 -6.89
CA SER A 79 9.85 0.32 -8.33
C SER A 79 10.94 1.29 -8.72
N PRO A 80 11.77 0.98 -9.73
CA PRO A 80 12.71 1.97 -10.25
C PRO A 80 11.89 3.23 -10.43
N GLN A 81 12.27 4.26 -9.67
CA GLN A 81 11.69 5.56 -9.89
C GLN A 81 11.98 5.81 -11.35
N VAL A 82 10.96 5.73 -12.20
CA VAL A 82 11.01 6.34 -13.51
C VAL A 82 11.08 7.82 -13.15
N ILE A 83 12.31 8.27 -12.93
CA ILE A 83 12.72 9.65 -13.06
C ILE A 83 12.30 9.97 -14.48
N SER A 84 11.07 10.43 -14.64
CA SER A 84 10.67 11.09 -15.87
C SER A 84 11.50 12.36 -15.88
N PRO A 85 12.45 12.52 -16.81
CA PRO A 85 13.10 13.80 -17.00
C PRO A 85 12.05 14.69 -17.65
N VAL A 86 11.14 15.25 -16.86
CA VAL A 86 10.35 16.40 -17.31
C VAL A 86 11.34 17.55 -17.35
N GLN A 87 12.07 17.62 -18.46
CA GLN A 87 12.87 18.78 -18.84
C GLN A 87 11.92 19.99 -18.80
N LEU A 88 12.13 20.88 -17.83
CA LEU A 88 11.66 22.25 -17.94
C LEU A 88 12.32 22.88 -19.18
N PRO A 89 11.56 23.50 -20.10
CA PRO A 89 12.16 24.23 -21.21
C PRO A 89 12.97 25.39 -20.64
N THR A 90 14.28 25.34 -20.82
CA THR A 90 15.17 26.47 -20.56
C THR A 90 14.84 27.56 -21.59
N HIS A 91 13.98 28.51 -21.20
CA HIS A 91 13.81 29.74 -21.94
C HIS A 91 15.10 30.56 -21.83
N LYS A 92 16.02 30.33 -22.77
CA LYS A 92 17.21 31.17 -22.98
C LYS A 92 16.76 32.59 -23.31
N ARG A 93 16.66 33.44 -22.30
CA ARG A 93 16.57 34.88 -22.50
C ARG A 93 17.96 35.40 -22.83
N ASN A 94 18.29 35.41 -24.12
CA ASN A 94 19.38 36.20 -24.67
C ASN A 94 19.16 37.67 -24.26
N ARG A 95 19.97 38.20 -23.35
CA ARG A 95 20.27 39.64 -23.31
C ARG A 95 21.65 39.83 -23.93
N ARG A 96 21.62 40.32 -25.17
CA ARG A 96 22.74 40.98 -25.85
C ARG A 96 22.22 42.38 -26.18
N CYS A 97 23.11 43.37 -26.01
CA CYS A 97 22.92 44.82 -26.04
C CYS A 97 22.48 45.42 -24.70
#